data_AF-A0A846CGD0-F1
#
_entry.id   AF-A0A846CGD0-F1
#
_cell.length_a   1.000
_cell.length_b   1.000
_cell.length_c   1.000
_cell.angle_alpha   90.00
_cell.angle_beta   90.00
_cell.angle_gamma   90.00
#
_symmetry.space_group_name_H-M   'P 1'
#
loop_
_entity.id
_entity.type
_entity.pdbx_description
1 polymer ?
#
loop_
_entity_poly.entity_id
_entity_poly.type
_entity_poly.pdbx_seq_one_letter_code
_entity_poly.pdbx_strand_id
1 'polypeptide(L)' 'VDVEVDNGPILMQAAVPILPDDTPETLHERIQVQEHRIIVGAIALAASKNQALSSS' A
#
# COMPACT_ATOMS: atom_id res chain seq x y z
N VAL A 1 12.24 -18.19 -12.01
CA VAL A 1 11.33 -17.47 -11.10
C VAL A 1 11.95 -16.10 -10.92
N ASP A 2 11.28 -15.11 -11.48
CA ASP A 2 11.84 -13.88 -12.06
C ASP A 2 11.92 -12.70 -11.08
N VAL A 3 12.78 -11.74 -11.49
CA VAL A 3 12.85 -10.29 -11.20
C VAL A 3 12.08 -9.83 -9.96
N GLU A 4 12.82 -9.67 -8.85
CA GLU A 4 12.49 -8.96 -7.60
C GLU A 4 11.10 -8.29 -7.52
N VAL A 5 10.05 -9.10 -7.37
CA VAL A 5 8.68 -8.61 -7.09
C VAL A 5 8.64 -8.05 -5.67
N ASP A 6 7.86 -6.98 -5.45
CA ASP A 6 7.65 -6.33 -4.15
C ASP A 6 8.87 -5.64 -3.50
N ASN A 7 9.92 -5.30 -4.27
CA ASN A 7 11.11 -4.59 -3.78
C ASN A 7 11.11 -3.08 -4.07
N GLY A 8 9.98 -2.52 -4.54
CA GLY A 8 9.84 -1.10 -4.77
C GLY A 8 9.88 -0.27 -3.47
N PRO A 9 10.20 1.03 -3.54
CA PRO A 9 10.17 1.90 -2.38
C PRO A 9 8.75 2.01 -1.81
N ILE A 10 8.62 1.84 -0.50
CA ILE A 10 7.34 1.97 0.20
C ILE A 10 6.88 3.43 0.15
N LEU A 11 5.67 3.67 -0.36
CA LEU A 11 5.06 5.00 -0.45
C LEU A 11 4.14 5.32 0.73
N MET A 12 3.35 4.33 1.16
CA MET A 12 2.40 4.46 2.26
C MET A 12 2.12 3.09 2.86
N GLN A 13 1.84 3.03 4.17
CA GLN A 13 1.43 1.83 4.88
C GLN A 13 0.28 2.15 5.81
N ALA A 14 -0.57 1.15 6.05
CA ALA A 14 -1.63 1.21 7.05
C ALA A 14 -1.55 -0.04 7.93
N ALA A 15 -1.74 0.15 9.24
CA ALA A 15 -1.80 -0.97 10.18
C ALA A 15 -3.24 -1.50 10.28
N VAL A 16 -3.39 -2.81 10.37
CA VAL A 16 -4.65 -3.50 10.63
C VAL A 16 -4.46 -4.39 11.86
N PRO A 17 -5.32 -4.30 12.89
CA PRO A 17 -5.20 -5.18 14.05
C PRO A 17 -5.62 -6.60 13.69
N ILE A 18 -5.00 -7.62 14.29
CA ILE A 18 -5.52 -8.98 14.26
C ILE A 18 -6.43 -9.16 15.48
N LEU A 19 -7.61 -9.74 15.27
CA LEU A 19 -8.61 -10.00 16.30
C LEU A 19 -8.64 -11.50 16.66
N PRO A 20 -9.05 -11.88 17.89
CA PRO A 20 -9.03 -13.26 18.33
C PRO A 20 -9.81 -14.24 17.44
N ASP A 21 -10.90 -13.78 16.83
CA ASP A 21 -11.81 -14.60 16.02
C ASP A 21 -11.62 -14.42 14.51
N ASP A 22 -10.50 -13.84 14.07
CA ASP A 22 -10.22 -13.67 12.65
C ASP A 22 -10.11 -15.02 11.93
N THR A 23 -10.81 -15.12 10.80
CA THR A 23 -10.42 -16.01 9.71
C THR A 23 -9.55 -15.23 8.70
N PRO A 24 -8.78 -15.93 7.83
CA PRO A 24 -8.03 -15.28 6.75
C PRO A 24 -8.90 -14.34 5.91
N GLU A 25 -10.15 -14.71 5.65
CA GLU A 25 -11.12 -13.92 4.88
C GLU A 25 -11.47 -12.62 5.62
N THR A 26 -11.85 -12.70 6.90
CA THR A 26 -12.22 -11.51 7.69
C THR A 26 -11.04 -10.56 7.94
N LEU A 27 -9.82 -11.08 8.04
CA LEU A 27 -8.61 -10.26 8.08
C LEU A 27 -8.35 -9.59 6.72
N HIS A 28 -8.49 -10.35 5.62
CA HIS A 28 -8.30 -9.82 4.27
C HIS A 28 -9.29 -8.70 3.94
N GLU A 29 -10.57 -8.83 4.31
CA GLU A 29 -11.56 -7.76 4.15
C GLU A 29 -11.14 -6.47 4.86
N ARG A 30 -10.60 -6.57 6.09
CA ARG A 30 -10.12 -5.40 6.83
C ARG A 30 -8.86 -4.80 6.23
N ILE A 31 -7.98 -5.61 5.65
CA ILE A 31 -6.83 -5.15 4.85
C ILE A 31 -7.32 -4.39 3.62
N GLN A 32 -8.24 -4.97 2.83
CA GLN A 32 -8.77 -4.37 1.60
C GLN A 32 -9.41 -3.00 1.85
N VAL A 33 -10.11 -2.83 2.98
CA VAL A 33 -10.65 -1.52 3.40
C VAL A 33 -9.52 -0.49 3.61
N GLN A 34 -8.40 -0.86 4.24
CA GLN A 34 -7.28 0.07 4.39
C GLN A 34 -6.56 0.34 3.07
N GLU A 35 -6.39 -0.67 2.22
CA GLU A 35 -5.80 -0.50 0.88
C GLU A 35 -6.57 0.54 0.08
N HIS A 36 -7.90 0.43 0.01
CA HIS A 36 -8.75 1.41 -0.68
C HIS A 36 -8.66 2.83 -0.08
N ARG A 37 -8.43 2.95 1.23
CA ARG A 37 -8.27 4.27 1.87
C ARG A 37 -6.94 4.92 1.50
N ILE A 38 -5.86 4.15 1.46
CA ILE A 38 -4.52 4.70 1.27
C ILE A 38 -4.10 4.81 -0.20
N ILE A 39 -4.72 4.05 -1.11
CA ILE A 39 -4.28 3.96 -2.51
C ILE A 39 -4.28 5.31 -3.24
N VAL A 40 -5.30 6.14 -3.02
CA VAL A 40 -5.39 7.47 -3.66
C VAL A 40 -4.27 8.39 -3.17
N GLY A 41 -3.98 8.38 -1.87
CA GLY A 41 -2.89 9.15 -1.28
C GLY A 41 -1.52 8.68 -1.77
N ALA A 42 -1.31 7.36 -1.86
CA ALA A 42 -0.08 6.78 -2.39
C ALA A 42 0.17 7.17 -3.85
N ILE A 43 -0.87 7.19 -4.70
CA ILE A 43 -0.79 7.65 -6.09
C ILE A 43 -0.40 9.13 -6.17
N ALA A 44 -1.02 9.98 -5.35
CA ALA A 44 -0.70 11.40 -5.31
C ALA A 44 0.76 11.67 -4.91
N LEU A 45 1.27 10.91 -3.92
CA LEU A 45 2.68 10.96 -3.51
C LEU A 45 3.62 10.52 -4.64
N ALA A 46 3.30 9.41 -5.32
CA ALA A 46 4.08 8.92 -6.45
C ALA A 46 4.16 9.96 -7.58
N ALA A 47 3.02 10.53 -7.96
CA ALA A 47 2.93 11.54 -9.02
C ALA A 47 3.75 12.80 -8.67
N SER A 48 3.70 13.25 -7.41
CA SER A 48 4.45 14.41 -6.94
C SER A 48 5.97 14.15 -6.95
N LYS A 49 6.40 12.96 -6.53
CA LYS A 49 7.82 12.56 -6.54
C LYS A 49 8.39 12.51 -7.95
N ASN A 50 7.61 12.03 -8.93
CA ASN A 50 8.02 12.01 -10.33
C ASN A 50 8.22 13.42 -10.90
N GLN A 51 7.37 14.38 -10.55
CA GLN A 51 7.54 15.78 -11.00
C GLN A 51 8.82 16.42 -10.45
N ALA A 52 9.17 16.13 -9.20
CA ALA A 52 10.41 16.63 -8.59
C ALA A 52 11.66 16.05 -9.28
N LEU A 53 11.64 14.76 -9.65
CA LEU A 53 12.73 14.08 -10.37
C LEU A 53 12.90 14.58 -11.82
N SER A 54 11.81 14.94 -12.51
CA SER A 54 11.89 15.48 -13.88
C SER A 54 12.31 16.95 -13.95
N SER A 55 12.38 17.64 -12.80
CA SER A 55 12.73 19.07 -12.69
C SER A 55 14.16 19.30 -12.16
N SER A 56 14.94 18.23 -11.99
CA SER A 56 16.37 18.22 -11.62
C SER A 56 17.19 17.59 -12.74
#